data_AF-A0AAX3ING3-F1
#
_entry.id   AF-A0AAX3ING3-F1
#
_cell.length_a   1.000
_cell.length_b   1.000
_cell.length_c   1.000
_cell.angle_alpha   90.00
_cell.angle_beta   90.00
_cell.angle_gamma   90.00
#
_symmetry.space_group_name_H-M   'P 1'
#
loop_
_entity.id
_entity.type
_entity.pdbx_description
1 polymer ?
#
loop_
_entity_poly.entity_id
_entity_poly.type
_entity_poly.pdbx_seq_one_letter_code
_entity_poly.pdbx_strand_id
1 'polypeptide(L)' 'MSEQEKVRLDEQLEQAAKQLVRALRALRTGQVQHATVYVGNVQNLLPGLRMRLGR' A
#
# COMPACT_ATOMS: atom_id res chain seq x y z
N MET A 1 16.16 11.62 -8.39
CA MET A 1 15.64 11.09 -7.12
C MET A 1 16.79 10.93 -6.14
N SER A 2 16.70 11.58 -4.98
CA SER A 2 17.70 11.48 -3.91
C SER A 2 17.62 10.15 -3.17
N GLU A 3 18.67 9.79 -2.43
CA GLU A 3 18.69 8.54 -1.65
C GLU A 3 17.61 8.51 -0.55
N GLN A 4 17.39 9.65 0.12
CA GLN A 4 16.32 9.77 1.11
C GLN A 4 14.92 9.60 0.49
N GLU A 5 14.71 10.07 -0.74
CA GLU A 5 13.45 9.85 -1.45
C GLU A 5 13.26 8.38 -1.83
N LYS A 6 14.32 7.67 -2.24
CA LYS A 6 14.26 6.23 -2.52
C LYS A 6 13.87 5.43 -1.28
N VAL A 7 14.52 5.69 -0.13
CA VAL A 7 14.20 5.01 1.14
C VAL A 7 12.74 5.24 1.53
N ARG A 8 12.25 6.48 1.44
CA ARG A 8 10.85 6.78 1.72
C ARG A 8 9.88 6.09 0.77
N LEU A 9 10.23 5.99 -0.52
CA LEU A 9 9.41 5.28 -1.51
C LEU A 9 9.38 3.78 -1.26
N ASP A 10 10.52 3.20 -0.89
CA ASP A 10 10.64 1.80 -0.49
C ASP A 10 9.74 1.49 0.71
N GLU A 11 9.83 2.29 1.78
CA GLU A 11 8.96 2.17 2.96
C GLU A 11 7.47 2.26 2.59
N GLN A 12 7.10 3.19 1.71
CA GLN A 12 5.71 3.35 1.26
C GLN A 12 5.22 2.15 0.44
N LEU A 13 6.08 1.58 -0.42
CA LEU A 13 5.78 0.37 -1.17
C LEU A 13 5.62 -0.84 -0.25
N GLU A 14 6.51 -1.01 0.73
CA GLU A 14 6.40 -2.07 1.73
C GLU A 14 5.09 -1.95 2.52
N GLN A 15 4.70 -0.74 2.93
CA GLN A 15 3.45 -0.54 3.65
C GLN A 15 2.24 -0.90 2.78
N ALA A 16 2.22 -0.50 1.52
CA ALA A 16 1.16 -0.88 0.59
C ALA A 16 1.05 -2.41 0.44
N ALA A 17 2.19 -3.10 0.28
CA ALA A 17 2.22 -4.55 0.19
C ALA A 17 1.69 -5.22 1.48
N LYS A 18 2.14 -4.77 2.65
CA LYS A 18 1.69 -5.28 3.96
C LYS A 18 0.16 -5.12 4.12
N GLN A 19 -0.40 -4.00 3.68
CA GLN A 19 -1.84 -3.76 3.72
C GLN A 19 -2.61 -4.72 2.79
N LEU A 20 -2.13 -4.97 1.57
CA LEU A 20 -2.75 -5.94 0.66
C LEU A 20 -2.71 -7.37 1.21
N VAL A 21 -1.61 -7.77 1.88
CA VAL A 21 -1.54 -9.08 2.55
C VAL A 21 -2.55 -9.17 3.69
N ARG A 22 -2.73 -8.09 4.47
CA ARG A 22 -3.76 -8.02 5.51
C ARG A 22 -5.18 -8.08 4.93
N ALA A 23 -5.42 -7.41 3.80
CA ALA A 23 -6.69 -7.48 3.08
C ALA A 23 -7.00 -8.91 2.63
N LEU A 24 -6.04 -9.60 2.02
CA LEU A 24 -6.17 -10.99 1.60
C LEU A 24 -6.48 -11.92 2.78
N ARG A 25 -5.80 -11.75 3.92
CA ARG A 25 -6.06 -12.52 5.13
C ARG A 25 -7.47 -12.25 5.67
N ALA A 26 -7.86 -10.99 5.78
CA ALA A 26 -9.19 -10.59 6.26
C ALA A 26 -10.29 -11.22 5.38
N LEU A 27 -10.14 -11.12 4.06
CA LEU A 27 -11.06 -11.73 3.08
C LEU A 27 -11.18 -13.25 3.27
N ARG A 28 -10.05 -13.97 3.40
CA ARG A 28 -10.02 -15.43 3.62
C ARG A 28 -10.73 -15.86 4.90
N THR A 29 -10.86 -14.97 5.88
CA THR A 29 -11.54 -15.23 7.16
C THR A 29 -12.96 -14.67 7.20
N GLY A 30 -13.52 -14.21 6.08
CA GLY A 30 -14.87 -13.65 6.01
C GLY A 30 -15.00 -12.22 6.55
N GLN A 31 -13.90 -11.57 6.93
CA GLN A 31 -13.89 -10.19 7.46
C GLN A 31 -13.85 -9.16 6.31
N VAL A 32 -14.90 -9.14 5.48
CA VAL A 32 -14.96 -8.33 4.25
C VAL A 32 -14.79 -6.84 4.53
N GLN A 33 -15.39 -6.31 5.60
CA GLN A 33 -15.27 -4.89 5.97
C GLN A 33 -13.81 -4.51 6.29
N HIS A 34 -13.07 -5.37 6.98
CA HIS A 34 -11.64 -5.15 7.25
C HIS A 34 -10.81 -5.22 5.96
N ALA A 35 -11.13 -6.15 5.05
CA ALA A 35 -10.49 -6.23 3.75
C ALA A 35 -10.67 -4.92 2.95
N THR A 36 -11.89 -4.37 2.94
CA THR A 36 -12.20 -3.10 2.28
C THR A 36 -11.38 -1.94 2.85
N VAL A 37 -11.24 -1.84 4.18
CA VAL A 37 -10.41 -0.80 4.82
C VAL A 37 -8.95 -0.89 4.35
N TYR A 38 -8.36 -2.08 4.37
CA TYR A 38 -6.97 -2.26 3.96
C TYR A 38 -6.75 -1.98 2.47
N VAL A 39 -7.69 -2.36 1.60
CA VAL A 39 -7.63 -2.01 0.16
C VAL A 39 -7.75 -0.50 -0.04
N GLY A 40 -8.66 0.17 0.68
CA GLY A 40 -8.84 1.62 0.61
C GLY A 40 -7.57 2.38 1.02
N ASN A 41 -6.86 1.92 2.05
CA ASN A 41 -5.57 2.51 2.45
C ASN A 41 -4.54 2.45 1.31
N VAL A 42 -4.48 1.32 0.59
CA VAL A 42 -3.58 1.15 -0.55
C VAL A 42 -4.00 2.04 -1.73
N GLN A 43 -5.30 2.09 -2.03
CA GLN A 43 -5.85 2.96 -3.06
C GLN A 43 -5.46 4.43 -2.86
N ASN A 44 -5.42 4.91 -1.61
CA ASN A 44 -5.00 6.28 -1.28
C ASN A 44 -3.48 6.50 -1.44
N LEU A 45 -2.67 5.46 -1.25
CA LEU A 45 -1.20 5.52 -1.35
C LEU A 45 -0.69 5.47 -2.81
N LEU A 46 -1.33 4.66 -3.67
CA LEU A 46 -0.83 4.34 -5.01
C LEU A 46 -0.65 5.56 -5.94
N PRO A 47 -1.54 6.58 -5.98
CA PRO A 47 -1.34 7.73 -6.87
C PRO A 47 -0.05 8.49 -6.60
N GLY A 48 0.26 8.73 -5.31
CA GLY A 48 1.49 9.43 -4.90
C GLY A 48 2.74 8.62 -5.23
N LEU A 49 2.70 7.31 -4.98
CA LEU A 49 3.77 6.38 -5.35
C LEU A 49 4.03 6.38 -6.86
N ARG A 50 2.97 6.20 -7.67
CA ARG A 50 3.05 6.18 -9.13
C ARG A 50 3.68 7.47 -9.67
N MET A 51 3.23 8.62 -9.19
CA MET A 51 3.75 9.91 -9.64
C MET A 51 5.25 10.06 -9.35
N ARG A 52 5.73 9.61 -8.19
CA ARG A 52 7.14 9.74 -7.79
C ARG A 52 8.05 8.74 -8.49
N LEU A 53 7.57 7.52 -8.75
CA LEU A 53 8.31 6.49 -9.47
C LEU A 53 8.38 6.75 -10.98
N GLY A 54 7.40 7.49 -11.52
CA GLY A 54 7.36 7.87 -12.94
C GLY A 54 8.15 9.14 -13.28
N ARG A 55 8.91 9.70 -12.34
CA ARG A 55 9.78 10.88 -12.51
C ARG A 55 11.24 10.45 -12.48
#